data_AF-A0A7X8FDP1-F1
#
_entry.id   AF-A0A7X8FDP1-F1
#
_cell.length_a   1.000
_cell.length_b   1.000
_cell.length_c   1.000
_cell.angle_alpha   90.00
_cell.angle_beta   90.00
_cell.angle_gamma   90.00
#
_symmetry.space_group_name_H-M   'P 1'
#
loop_
_entity.id
_entity.type
_entity.pdbx_description
1 polymer ?
#
loop_
_entity_poly.entity_id
_entity_poly.type
_entity_poly.pdbx_seq_one_letter_code
_entity_poly.pdbx_strand_id
1 'polypeptide(L)'
;MKLIALLEDLEHYIESSRRIPMSNKLIVDGDQVLDFVDQIREALPDELEEAQRLYRDRERVMKDAQREAELLVDETRLQMTQMINNHDLCQEAKEVAEQIVGEARELAREIREGSNEYADNVLKGIEEVMEQAMGSLKNTVGTIRRGREELRRSREVRPE
;
A
#
# COMPACT_ATOMS: atom_id res chain seq x y z
N MET A 1 37.76 -6.26 -39.28
CA MET A 1 37.32 -6.10 -40.70
C MET A 1 38.41 -6.50 -41.69
N LYS A 2 39.67 -6.63 -41.26
CA LYS A 2 40.79 -7.00 -42.12
C LYS A 2 40.73 -8.49 -42.49
N LEU A 3 40.25 -9.36 -41.59
CA LEU A 3 40.09 -10.79 -41.85
C LEU A 3 39.04 -11.09 -42.92
N ILE A 4 37.89 -10.40 -42.89
CA ILE A 4 36.82 -10.60 -43.88
C ILE A 4 37.33 -10.22 -45.26
N ALA A 5 38.02 -9.08 -45.38
CA ALA A 5 38.64 -8.67 -46.63
C ALA A 5 39.69 -9.70 -47.13
N LEU A 6 40.53 -10.24 -46.24
CA LEU A 6 41.51 -11.28 -46.60
C LEU A 6 40.85 -12.59 -47.05
N LEU A 7 39.71 -12.95 -46.47
CA LEU A 7 38.92 -14.12 -46.88
C LEU A 7 38.25 -13.89 -48.23
N GLU A 8 37.69 -12.70 -48.46
CA GLU A 8 37.11 -12.30 -49.75
C GLU A 8 38.16 -12.25 -50.86
N ASP A 9 39.36 -11.74 -50.56
CA ASP A 9 40.49 -11.68 -51.50
C ASP A 9 40.99 -13.10 -51.85
N LEU A 10 41.08 -13.99 -50.86
CA LEU A 10 41.43 -15.40 -51.09
C LEU A 10 40.35 -16.12 -51.90
N GLU A 11 39.08 -15.88 -51.61
CA GLU A 11 37.94 -16.43 -52.37
C GLU A 11 38.02 -15.98 -53.84
N HIS A 12 38.20 -14.68 -54.07
CA HIS A 12 38.34 -14.11 -55.41
C HIS A 12 39.57 -14.67 -56.15
N TYR A 13 40.68 -14.87 -55.45
CA TYR A 13 41.88 -15.50 -56.01
C TYR A 13 41.61 -16.95 -56.46
N ILE A 14 40.91 -17.73 -55.64
CA ILE A 14 40.54 -19.11 -55.96
C ILE A 14 39.54 -19.15 -57.14
N GLU A 15 38.58 -18.23 -57.20
CA GLU A 15 37.59 -18.16 -58.27
C GLU A 15 38.20 -17.77 -59.63
N SER A 16 39.19 -16.87 -59.62
CA SER A 16 39.90 -16.40 -60.82
C SER A 16 40.97 -17.36 -61.33
N SER A 17 41.24 -18.45 -60.60
CA SER A 17 42.27 -19.43 -60.92
C SER A 17 41.91 -20.36 -62.09
N ARG A 18 42.92 -20.82 -62.84
CA ARG A 18 42.70 -21.68 -64.03
C ARG A 18 42.15 -23.04 -63.63
N ARG A 19 40.98 -23.39 -64.17
CA ARG A 19 40.41 -24.75 -64.08
C ARG A 19 41.06 -25.69 -65.09
N ILE A 20 41.33 -26.92 -64.66
CA ILE A 20 41.81 -27.99 -65.53
C ILE A 20 40.62 -28.58 -66.31
N PRO A 21 40.62 -28.58 -67.66
CA PRO A 21 39.54 -29.14 -68.47
C PRO A 21 39.27 -30.60 -68.11
N MET A 22 37.98 -30.99 -68.08
CA MET A 22 37.53 -32.35 -67.70
C MET A 22 37.87 -32.77 -66.25
N SER A 23 38.18 -31.83 -65.35
CA SER A 23 38.34 -32.11 -63.91
C SER A 23 37.78 -31.00 -63.02
N ASN A 24 37.53 -31.31 -61.74
CA ASN A 24 37.13 -30.32 -60.73
C ASN A 24 38.33 -29.65 -60.03
N LYS A 25 39.54 -29.73 -60.59
CA LYS A 25 40.77 -29.21 -59.98
C LYS A 25 41.11 -27.81 -60.50
N LEU A 26 41.60 -26.97 -59.60
CA LEU A 26 42.12 -25.63 -59.88
C LEU A 26 43.66 -25.68 -59.86
N ILE A 27 44.28 -24.91 -60.75
CA ILE A 27 45.72 -24.62 -60.70
C ILE A 27 45.86 -23.28 -59.99
N VAL A 28 46.52 -23.31 -58.83
CA VAL A 28 46.79 -22.14 -57.99
C VAL A 28 48.29 -22.08 -57.69
N ASP A 29 48.80 -20.89 -57.39
CA ASP A 29 50.13 -20.75 -56.83
C ASP A 29 50.06 -21.08 -55.33
N GLY A 30 50.80 -22.12 -54.91
CA GLY A 30 50.79 -22.59 -53.53
C GLY A 30 51.38 -21.57 -52.57
N ASP A 31 52.40 -20.82 -52.99
CA ASP A 31 53.06 -19.81 -52.16
C ASP A 31 52.10 -18.65 -51.87
N GLN A 32 51.35 -18.22 -52.90
CA GLN A 32 50.36 -17.16 -52.77
C GLN A 32 49.17 -17.54 -51.86
N VAL A 33 48.70 -18.80 -51.92
CA VAL A 33 47.64 -19.29 -51.01
C VAL A 33 48.14 -19.36 -49.57
N LEU A 34 49.39 -19.80 -49.36
CA LEU A 34 50.00 -19.85 -48.03
C LEU A 34 50.15 -18.45 -47.43
N ASP A 35 50.52 -17.45 -48.24
CA ASP A 35 50.60 -16.05 -47.81
C ASP A 35 49.24 -15.51 -47.32
N PHE A 36 48.15 -15.84 -48.02
CA PHE A 36 46.79 -15.48 -47.55
C PHE A 36 46.45 -16.17 -46.23
N VAL A 37 46.74 -17.47 -46.11
CA VAL A 37 46.48 -18.24 -44.89
C VAL A 37 47.28 -17.71 -43.70
N ASP A 38 48.53 -17.30 -43.91
CA ASP A 38 49.38 -16.74 -42.86
C ASP A 38 48.88 -15.35 -42.43
N GLN A 39 48.51 -14.48 -43.36
CA GLN A 39 47.89 -13.19 -43.05
C GLN A 39 46.57 -13.33 -42.29
N ILE A 40 45.74 -14.32 -42.66
CA ILE A 40 44.51 -14.67 -41.93
C ILE A 40 44.84 -15.13 -40.51
N ARG A 41 45.86 -16.00 -40.35
CA ARG A 41 46.27 -16.52 -39.04
C ARG A 41 46.80 -15.41 -38.13
N GLU A 42 47.48 -14.41 -38.68
CA GLU A 42 47.97 -13.25 -37.93
C GLU A 42 46.84 -12.28 -37.55
N ALA A 43 45.86 -12.05 -38.42
CA ALA A 43 44.78 -11.09 -38.17
C ALA A 43 43.66 -11.64 -37.26
N LEU A 44 43.47 -12.96 -37.22
CA LEU A 44 42.34 -13.60 -36.54
C LEU A 44 42.35 -13.47 -35.00
N PRO A 45 43.49 -13.60 -34.29
CA PRO A 45 43.54 -13.42 -32.84
C PRO A 45 43.09 -12.02 -32.38
N ASP A 46 43.58 -10.98 -33.06
CA ASP A 46 43.29 -9.59 -32.69
C ASP A 46 41.80 -9.26 -32.82
N GLU A 47 41.17 -9.70 -33.91
CA GLU A 47 39.75 -9.48 -34.15
C GLU A 47 38.86 -10.29 -33.19
N LEU A 48 39.30 -11.49 -32.81
CA LEU A 48 38.61 -12.29 -31.79
C LEU A 48 38.70 -11.62 -30.41
N GLU A 49 39.87 -11.09 -30.04
CA GLU A 49 40.03 -10.35 -28.78
C GLU A 49 39.18 -9.08 -28.77
N GLU A 50 39.11 -8.35 -29.88
CA GLU A 50 38.27 -7.16 -30.01
C GLU A 50 36.78 -7.51 -29.83
N ALA A 51 36.30 -8.57 -30.48
CA ALA A 51 34.93 -9.05 -30.31
C ALA A 51 34.63 -9.45 -28.86
N GLN A 52 35.56 -10.16 -28.20
CA GLN A 52 35.42 -10.52 -26.78
C GLN A 52 35.46 -9.32 -25.84
N ARG A 53 36.26 -8.28 -26.15
CA ARG A 53 36.26 -7.01 -25.41
C ARG A 53 34.92 -6.31 -25.54
N LEU A 54 34.42 -6.16 -26.77
CA LEU A 54 33.12 -5.55 -27.03
C LEU A 54 31.98 -6.27 -26.32
N TYR A 55 32.00 -7.61 -26.30
CA TYR A 55 30.99 -8.39 -25.57
C TYR A 55 31.04 -8.13 -24.06
N ARG A 56 32.23 -8.14 -23.47
CA ARG A 56 32.42 -7.85 -22.03
C ARG A 56 32.02 -6.42 -21.67
N ASP A 57 32.37 -5.46 -22.52
CA ASP A 57 31.99 -4.06 -22.32
C ASP A 57 30.47 -3.89 -22.39
N ARG A 58 29.81 -4.54 -23.34
CA ARG A 58 28.34 -4.56 -23.42
C ARG A 58 27.72 -5.13 -22.14
N GLU A 59 28.24 -6.25 -21.65
CA GLU A 59 27.72 -6.88 -20.42
C GLU A 59 27.90 -5.97 -19.19
N ARG A 60 29.06 -5.30 -19.09
CA ARG A 60 29.32 -4.32 -18.04
C ARG A 60 28.33 -3.16 -18.11
N VAL A 61 28.15 -2.55 -19.28
CA VAL A 61 27.22 -1.44 -19.50
C VAL A 61 25.79 -1.84 -19.10
N MET A 62 25.35 -3.04 -19.48
CA MET A 62 24.01 -3.52 -19.11
C MET A 62 23.86 -3.69 -17.59
N LYS A 63 24.87 -4.27 -16.92
CA LYS A 63 24.86 -4.44 -15.46
C LYS A 63 24.87 -3.10 -14.73
N ASP A 64 25.63 -2.13 -15.21
CA ASP A 64 25.71 -0.80 -14.62
C ASP A 64 24.39 -0.04 -14.81
N ALA A 65 23.81 -0.07 -16.00
CA ALA A 65 22.50 0.52 -16.27
C ALA A 65 21.38 -0.13 -15.42
N GLN A 66 21.42 -1.45 -15.22
CA GLN A 66 20.46 -2.12 -14.35
C GLN A 66 20.60 -1.69 -12.90
N ARG A 67 21.84 -1.60 -12.39
CA ARG A 67 22.11 -1.13 -11.03
C ARG A 67 21.66 0.32 -10.84
N GLU A 68 21.93 1.18 -11.81
CA GLU A 68 21.51 2.59 -11.77
C GLU A 68 19.98 2.72 -11.79
N ALA A 69 19.28 1.92 -12.60
CA ALA A 69 17.82 1.88 -12.61
C ALA A 69 17.25 1.42 -11.26
N GLU A 70 17.83 0.38 -10.64
CA GLU A 70 17.42 -0.09 -9.31
C GLU A 70 17.62 1.00 -8.24
N LEU A 71 18.77 1.66 -8.24
CA LEU A 71 19.06 2.78 -7.33
C LEU A 71 18.07 3.95 -7.52
N LEU A 72 17.76 4.30 -8.76
CA LEU A 72 16.80 5.37 -9.07
C LEU A 72 15.40 5.04 -8.56
N VAL A 73 14.94 3.80 -8.72
CA VAL A 73 13.63 3.37 -8.20
C VAL A 73 13.59 3.46 -6.69
N ASP A 74 14.64 3.00 -5.99
CA ASP A 74 14.70 3.04 -4.53
C ASP A 74 14.76 4.48 -4.00
N GLU A 75 15.55 5.35 -4.64
CA GLU A 75 15.61 6.78 -4.28
C GLU A 75 14.26 7.45 -4.48
N THR A 76 13.60 7.22 -5.61
CA THR A 76 12.28 7.79 -5.91
C THR A 76 11.24 7.32 -4.90
N ARG A 77 11.27 6.04 -4.49
CA ARG A 77 10.37 5.50 -3.44
C ARG A 77 10.59 6.19 -2.10
N LEU A 78 11.84 6.40 -1.71
CA LEU A 78 12.17 7.11 -0.47
C LEU A 78 11.65 8.55 -0.52
N GLN A 79 11.91 9.27 -1.62
CA GLN A 79 11.43 10.64 -1.82
C GLN A 79 9.90 10.72 -1.82
N MET A 80 9.20 9.80 -2.48
CA MET A 80 7.73 9.73 -2.46
C MET A 80 7.20 9.53 -1.04
N THR A 81 7.83 8.64 -0.25
CA THR A 81 7.42 8.39 1.13
C THR A 81 7.60 9.63 2.00
N GLN A 82 8.72 10.34 1.83
CA GLN A 82 8.96 11.62 2.51
C GLN A 82 7.97 12.70 2.06
N MET A 83 7.67 12.79 0.77
CA MET A 83 6.68 13.72 0.23
C MET A 83 5.29 13.44 0.80
N ILE A 84 4.84 12.19 0.85
CA ILE A 84 3.52 11.83 1.41
C ILE A 84 3.44 12.22 2.89
N ASN A 85 4.47 11.90 3.67
CA ASN A 85 4.48 12.22 5.11
C ASN A 85 4.56 13.73 5.37
N ASN A 86 5.23 14.48 4.49
CA ASN A 86 5.40 15.93 4.62
C ASN A 86 4.35 16.73 3.85
N HIS A 87 3.48 16.09 3.07
CA HIS A 87 2.49 16.82 2.30
C HIS A 87 1.49 17.43 3.28
N ASP A 88 1.28 18.74 3.16
CA ASP A 88 0.33 19.50 3.99
C ASP A 88 -1.03 18.81 4.08
N LEU A 89 -1.44 18.13 3.01
CA LEU A 89 -2.66 17.30 2.95
C LEU A 89 -2.74 16.21 4.05
N CYS A 90 -1.65 15.52 4.39
CA CYS A 90 -1.66 14.52 5.46
C CYS A 90 -1.73 15.17 6.84
N GLN A 91 -1.14 16.35 7.03
CA GLN A 91 -1.27 17.12 8.27
C GLN A 91 -2.69 17.68 8.41
N GLU A 92 -3.23 18.30 7.36
CA GLU A 92 -4.60 18.82 7.31
C GLU A 92 -5.62 17.70 7.54
N ALA A 93 -5.45 16.53 6.91
CA ALA A 93 -6.31 15.38 7.15
C ALA A 93 -6.25 14.91 8.61
N LYS A 94 -5.09 15.00 9.26
CA LYS A 94 -4.92 14.66 10.68
C LYS A 94 -5.60 15.70 11.57
N GLU A 95 -5.45 16.99 11.29
CA GLU A 95 -6.12 18.06 12.02
C GLU A 95 -7.65 17.94 11.93
N VAL A 96 -8.18 17.69 10.73
CA VAL A 96 -9.61 17.44 10.52
C VAL A 96 -10.08 16.20 11.29
N ALA A 97 -9.30 15.12 11.28
CA ALA A 97 -9.64 13.92 12.05
C ALA A 97 -9.67 14.19 13.57
N GLU A 98 -8.69 14.95 14.08
CA GLU A 98 -8.65 15.36 15.49
C GLU A 98 -9.84 16.26 15.85
N GLN A 99 -10.24 17.17 14.96
CA GLN A 99 -11.43 18.00 15.13
C GLN A 99 -12.71 17.16 15.18
N ILE A 100 -12.91 16.23 14.23
CA ILE A 100 -14.09 15.33 14.22
C ILE A 100 -14.18 14.52 15.51
N VAL A 101 -13.05 13.99 15.99
CA VAL A 101 -13.02 13.23 17.25
C VAL A 101 -13.32 14.14 18.44
N GLY A 102 -12.83 15.39 18.44
CA GLY A 102 -13.15 16.39 19.44
C GLY A 102 -14.64 16.70 19.51
N GLU A 103 -15.25 17.02 18.36
CA GLU A 103 -16.68 17.30 18.22
C GLU A 103 -17.54 16.10 18.65
N ALA A 104 -17.17 14.89 18.23
CA ALA A 104 -17.86 13.67 18.63
C ALA A 104 -17.81 13.43 20.14
N ARG A 105 -16.71 13.77 20.81
CA ARG A 105 -16.57 13.65 22.27
C ARG A 105 -17.42 14.67 23.02
N GLU A 106 -17.47 15.92 22.55
CA GLU A 106 -18.32 16.95 23.15
C GLU A 106 -19.79 16.61 22.98
N LEU A 107 -20.22 16.20 21.78
CA LEU A 107 -21.59 15.75 21.54
C LEU A 107 -21.97 14.55 22.43
N ALA A 108 -21.06 13.57 22.58
CA ALA A 108 -21.29 12.44 23.46
C ALA A 108 -21.43 12.86 24.93
N ARG A 109 -20.68 13.88 25.37
CA ARG A 109 -20.82 14.44 26.73
C ARG A 109 -22.18 15.11 26.90
N GLU A 110 -22.58 15.94 25.95
CA GLU A 110 -23.87 16.65 25.97
C GLU A 110 -25.05 15.68 26.01
N ILE A 111 -25.05 14.64 25.15
CA ILE A 111 -26.07 13.60 25.15
C ILE A 111 -26.16 12.90 26.51
N ARG A 112 -25.01 12.58 27.12
CA ARG A 112 -24.96 11.90 28.41
C ARG A 112 -25.49 12.80 29.53
N GLU A 113 -25.14 14.07 29.53
CA GLU A 113 -25.63 15.05 30.50
C GLU A 113 -27.14 15.26 30.37
N GLY A 114 -27.64 15.48 29.15
CA GLY A 114 -29.08 15.58 28.89
C GLY A 114 -29.86 14.31 29.22
N SER A 115 -29.27 13.12 29.01
CA SER A 115 -29.88 11.85 29.41
C SER A 115 -29.98 11.70 30.93
N ASN A 116 -28.96 12.13 31.66
CA ASN A 116 -28.97 12.12 33.12
C ASN A 116 -30.02 13.10 33.67
N GLU A 117 -30.10 14.31 33.11
CA GLU A 117 -31.10 15.30 33.50
C GLU A 117 -32.52 14.80 33.20
N TYR A 118 -32.72 14.17 32.05
CA TYR A 118 -34.00 13.54 31.72
C TYR A 118 -34.36 12.43 32.73
N ALA A 119 -33.41 11.55 33.08
CA ALA A 119 -33.63 10.50 34.05
C ALA A 119 -33.98 11.06 35.44
N ASP A 120 -33.30 12.12 35.88
CA ASP A 120 -33.59 12.80 37.15
C ASP A 120 -35.00 13.39 37.17
N ASN A 121 -35.40 14.07 36.09
CA ASN A 121 -36.76 14.62 35.96
C ASN A 121 -37.84 13.53 35.99
N VAL A 122 -37.59 12.38 35.34
CA VAL A 122 -38.51 11.23 35.39
C VAL A 122 -38.60 10.66 36.81
N LEU A 123 -37.47 10.49 37.49
CA LEU A 123 -37.44 9.99 38.86
C LEU A 123 -38.16 10.94 39.83
N LYS A 124 -37.94 12.25 39.69
CA LYS A 124 -38.64 13.28 40.46
C LYS A 124 -40.15 13.22 40.25
N GLY A 125 -40.61 13.05 39.00
CA GLY A 125 -42.03 12.89 38.71
C GLY A 125 -42.63 11.64 39.38
N ILE A 126 -41.89 10.53 39.42
CA ILE A 126 -42.31 9.32 40.14
C ILE A 126 -42.39 9.59 41.65
N GLU A 127 -41.41 10.29 42.22
CA GLU A 127 -41.39 10.66 43.64
C GLU A 127 -42.63 11.49 44.02
N GLU A 128 -42.94 12.53 43.25
CA GLU A 128 -44.12 13.38 43.47
C GLU A 128 -45.43 12.58 43.41
N VAL A 129 -45.55 11.66 42.44
CA VAL A 129 -46.72 10.76 42.33
C VAL A 129 -46.84 9.84 43.55
N MET A 130 -45.72 9.31 44.04
CA MET A 130 -45.73 8.46 45.23
C MET A 130 -46.09 9.23 46.50
N GLU A 131 -45.61 10.45 46.67
CA GLU A 131 -46.00 11.31 47.79
C GLU A 131 -47.50 11.60 47.80
N GLN A 132 -48.07 11.91 46.64
CA GLN A 132 -49.52 12.13 46.49
C GLN A 132 -50.32 10.86 46.81
N ALA A 133 -49.86 9.70 46.36
CA ALA A 133 -50.49 8.41 46.66
C ALA A 133 -50.45 8.11 48.17
N MET A 134 -49.32 8.32 48.83
CA MET A 134 -49.19 8.15 50.28
C MET A 134 -50.07 9.13 51.07
N GLY A 135 -50.16 10.39 50.63
CA GLY A 135 -51.06 11.38 51.22
C GLY A 135 -52.53 10.96 51.14
N SER A 136 -52.95 10.49 49.96
CA SER A 136 -54.30 9.95 49.74
C SER A 136 -54.58 8.71 50.59
N LEU A 137 -53.61 7.81 50.70
CA LEU A 137 -53.69 6.62 51.55
C LEU A 137 -53.85 7.01 53.03
N LYS A 138 -53.05 7.96 53.52
CA LYS A 138 -53.12 8.47 54.90
C LYS A 138 -54.49 9.07 55.20
N ASN A 139 -55.04 9.85 54.27
CA ASN A 139 -56.38 10.41 54.40
C ASN A 139 -57.45 9.32 54.47
N THR A 140 -57.34 8.31 53.60
CA THR A 140 -58.25 7.15 53.58
C THR A 140 -58.19 6.36 54.90
N VAL A 141 -56.99 6.06 55.40
CA VAL A 141 -56.80 5.41 56.71
C VAL A 141 -57.38 6.25 57.84
N GLY A 142 -57.22 7.57 57.80
CA GLY A 142 -57.82 8.50 58.76
C GLY A 142 -59.35 8.42 58.78
N THR A 143 -59.98 8.38 57.61
CA THR A 143 -61.44 8.21 57.48
C THR A 143 -61.92 6.86 57.99
N ILE A 144 -61.19 5.77 57.69
CA ILE A 144 -61.49 4.43 58.23
C ILE A 144 -61.41 4.42 59.76
N ARG A 145 -60.38 5.05 60.35
CA ARG A 145 -60.25 5.14 61.82
C ARG A 145 -61.44 5.87 62.45
N ARG A 146 -61.82 7.03 61.89
CA ARG A 146 -63.00 7.78 62.36
C ARG A 146 -64.28 6.95 62.28
N GLY A 147 -64.54 6.29 61.15
CA GLY A 147 -65.70 5.41 61.00
C GLY A 147 -65.70 4.25 62.00
N ARG A 148 -64.53 3.67 62.32
CA ARG A 148 -64.40 2.64 63.36
C ARG A 148 -64.69 3.18 64.77
N GLU A 149 -64.24 4.38 65.09
CA GLU A 149 -64.51 5.03 66.38
C GLU A 149 -66.00 5.35 66.55
N GLU A 150 -66.67 5.81 65.49
CA GLU A 150 -68.11 6.05 65.48
C GLU A 150 -68.89 4.75 65.70
N LEU A 151 -68.56 3.67 64.98
CA LEU A 151 -69.17 2.35 65.19
C LEU A 151 -68.97 1.82 66.63
N ARG A 152 -67.81 2.09 67.23
CA ARG A 152 -67.53 1.71 68.62
C ARG A 152 -68.39 2.51 69.60
N ARG A 153 -68.52 3.83 69.41
CA ARG A 153 -69.43 4.67 70.20
C ARG A 153 -70.88 4.28 70.04
N SER A 154 -71.34 3.96 68.82
CA SER A 154 -72.71 3.48 68.59
C SER A 154 -73.02 2.13 69.26
N ARG A 155 -72.00 1.28 69.51
CA ARG A 155 -72.15 0.05 70.29
C ARG A 155 -72.21 0.29 71.81
N GLU A 156 -71.51 1.31 72.32
CA GLU A 156 -71.50 1.65 73.75
C GLU A 156 -72.76 2.43 74.20
N VAL A 157 -73.48 3.08 73.28
CA VAL A 157 -74.68 3.90 73.56
C VAL A 157 -76.01 3.11 73.45
N ARG A 158 -75.96 1.78 73.29
CA ARG A 158 -77.16 0.92 73.41
C ARG A 158 -77.25 0.32 74.82
N PRO A 159 -77.93 0.96 75.79
CA PRO A 159 -78.50 0.24 76.92
C PRO A 159 -79.73 -0.56 76.43
N GLU A 160 -80.03 -1.62 77.18
CA GLU A 160 -81.11 -2.61 76.97
C GLU A 160 -82.47 -2.02 76.56
#